data_AF-A0A843K9B5-F1
#
_entry.id   AF-A0A843K9B5-F1
#
_cell.length_a   1.000
_cell.length_b   1.000
_cell.length_c   1.000
_cell.angle_alpha   90.00
_cell.angle_beta   90.00
_cell.angle_gamma   90.00
#
_symmetry.space_group_name_H-M   'P 1'
#
loop_
_entity.id
_entity.type
_entity.pdbx_description
1 polymer ?
#
loop_
_entity_poly.entity_id
_entity_poly.type
_entity_poly.pdbx_seq_one_letter_code
_entity_poly.pdbx_strand_id
1 'polypeptide(L)'
;MANMKQGNWLKISSPEDLQRALAKMLNKILMSEDPLLHAGRFASLANAWTNSYRLFLEQEEMNAIKERITAMEESQAVIKEQYSEVLKKGGVREKPE
;
A
#
# COMPACT_ATOMS: atom_id res chain seq x y z
N MET A 1 -36.50 26.45 8.69
CA MET A 1 -35.28 26.01 7.98
C MET A 1 -34.75 24.77 8.68
N ALA A 2 -34.73 23.64 7.99
CA ALA A 2 -34.25 22.38 8.58
C ALA A 2 -32.73 22.43 8.70
N ASN A 3 -32.22 22.37 9.94
CA ASN A 3 -30.79 22.20 10.21
C ASN A 3 -30.34 20.85 9.64
N MET A 4 -29.75 20.86 8.44
CA MET A 4 -29.02 19.71 7.92
C MET A 4 -27.83 19.49 8.83
N LYS A 5 -27.92 18.48 9.71
CA LYS A 5 -26.77 17.97 10.48
C LYS A 5 -25.64 17.72 9.46
N GLN A 6 -24.50 18.39 9.64
CA GLN A 6 -23.30 18.15 8.83
C GLN A 6 -23.07 16.63 8.78
N GLY A 7 -23.33 16.05 7.59
CA GLY A 7 -23.34 14.61 7.40
C GLY A 7 -21.98 14.02 7.75
N ASN A 8 -21.98 12.75 8.15
CA ASN A 8 -20.77 12.01 8.48
C ASN A 8 -19.98 11.73 7.17
N TRP A 9 -19.28 12.74 6.64
CA TRP A 9 -18.52 12.62 5.40
C TRP A 9 -17.41 11.57 5.61
N LEU A 10 -17.43 10.50 4.81
CA LEU A 10 -16.34 9.53 4.77
C LEU A 10 -15.11 10.24 4.19
N LYS A 11 -14.10 10.47 5.04
CA LYS A 11 -12.78 10.90 4.56
C LYS A 11 -12.12 9.69 3.87
N ILE A 12 -11.83 9.82 2.58
CA ILE A 12 -11.12 8.81 1.80
C ILE A 12 -9.67 9.27 1.70
N SER A 13 -8.77 8.57 2.38
CA SER A 13 -7.33 8.86 2.38
C SER A 13 -6.47 7.74 1.81
N SER A 14 -7.00 6.53 1.72
CA SER A 14 -6.30 5.37 1.18
C SER A 14 -7.18 4.54 0.24
N PRO A 15 -6.60 3.63 -0.57
CA PRO A 15 -7.36 2.68 -1.39
C PRO A 15 -8.33 1.83 -0.57
N GLU A 16 -7.98 1.46 0.66
CA GLU A 16 -8.83 0.69 1.57
C GLU A 16 -10.04 1.50 2.05
N ASP A 17 -9.87 2.79 2.34
CA ASP A 17 -10.98 3.68 2.67
C ASP A 17 -11.99 3.74 1.51
N LEU A 18 -11.49 3.87 0.28
CA LEU A 18 -12.30 3.88 -0.93
C LEU A 18 -13.03 2.56 -1.13
N GLN A 19 -12.35 1.42 -0.97
CA GLN A 19 -12.98 0.09 -1.05
C GLN A 19 -14.12 -0.06 -0.03
N ARG A 20 -13.92 0.38 1.21
CA ARG A 20 -14.96 0.33 2.26
C ARG A 20 -16.17 1.20 1.92
N ALA A 21 -15.93 2.39 1.38
CA ALA A 21 -17.01 3.29 0.95
C ALA A 21 -17.82 2.68 -0.21
N LEU A 22 -17.13 2.16 -1.23
CA LEU A 22 -17.74 1.53 -2.40
C LEU A 22 -18.52 0.27 -2.02
N ALA A 23 -17.97 -0.60 -1.17
CA ALA A 23 -18.65 -1.80 -0.68
C ALA A 23 -19.95 -1.45 0.06
N LYS A 24 -19.96 -0.41 0.89
CA LYS A 24 -21.18 0.08 1.55
C LYS A 24 -22.24 0.51 0.53
N MET A 25 -21.84 1.17 -0.55
CA MET A 25 -22.77 1.62 -1.60
C MET A 25 -23.31 0.44 -2.43
N LEU A 26 -22.45 -0.51 -2.79
CA LEU A 26 -22.84 -1.74 -3.48
C LEU A 26 -23.86 -2.53 -2.65
N ASN A 27 -23.60 -2.72 -1.36
CA ASN A 27 -24.52 -3.43 -0.47
C ASN A 27 -25.88 -2.73 -0.37
N LYS A 28 -25.93 -1.39 -0.34
CA LYS A 28 -27.20 -0.65 -0.37
C LYS A 28 -28.00 -0.91 -1.65
N ILE A 29 -27.33 -1.03 -2.80
CA ILE A 29 -27.99 -1.36 -4.06
C ILE A 29 -28.53 -2.80 -4.02
N LEU A 30 -27.73 -3.75 -3.52
CA LEU A 30 -28.12 -5.15 -3.41
C LEU A 30 -29.30 -5.37 -2.44
N MET A 31 -29.47 -4.49 -1.45
CA MET A 31 -30.59 -4.50 -0.51
C MET A 31 -31.80 -3.69 -0.99
N SER A 32 -31.76 -3.08 -2.18
CA SER A 32 -32.91 -2.34 -2.71
C SER A 32 -34.03 -3.29 -3.16
N GLU A 33 -35.28 -2.81 -3.12
CA GLU A 33 -36.45 -3.60 -3.54
C GLU A 33 -36.43 -3.95 -5.04
N ASP A 34 -35.79 -3.11 -5.86
CA ASP A 34 -35.55 -3.37 -7.28
C ASP A 34 -34.07 -3.13 -7.64
N PRO A 35 -33.23 -4.17 -7.50
CA PRO A 35 -31.82 -4.09 -7.85
C PRO A 35 -31.56 -3.79 -9.33
N LEU A 36 -32.49 -4.16 -10.23
CA LEU A 36 -32.31 -3.97 -11.68
C LEU A 36 -32.37 -2.49 -12.05
N LEU A 37 -33.16 -1.68 -11.35
CA LEU A 37 -33.19 -0.23 -11.47
C LEU A 37 -31.79 0.41 -11.27
N HIS A 38 -30.92 -0.26 -10.53
CA HIS A 38 -29.60 0.23 -10.18
C HIS A 38 -28.46 -0.48 -10.91
N ALA A 39 -28.74 -1.36 -11.88
CA ALA A 39 -27.74 -2.18 -12.58
C ALA A 39 -26.58 -1.34 -13.16
N GLY A 40 -26.89 -0.18 -13.76
CA GLY A 40 -25.85 0.72 -14.29
C GLY A 40 -24.95 1.32 -13.19
N ARG A 41 -25.53 1.76 -12.08
CA ARG A 41 -24.77 2.28 -10.93
C ARG A 41 -23.95 1.18 -10.27
N PHE A 42 -24.52 -0.01 -10.16
CA PHE A 42 -23.83 -1.19 -9.66
C PHE A 42 -22.60 -1.50 -10.52
N ALA A 43 -22.75 -1.55 -11.84
CA ALA A 43 -21.63 -1.82 -12.75
C ALA A 43 -20.50 -0.78 -12.60
N SER A 44 -20.84 0.51 -12.51
CA SER A 44 -19.85 1.57 -12.28
C SER A 44 -19.14 1.42 -10.93
N LEU A 45 -19.88 1.17 -9.84
CA LEU A 45 -19.30 0.99 -8.50
C LEU A 45 -18.46 -0.28 -8.39
N ALA A 46 -18.89 -1.37 -9.04
CA ALA A 46 -18.14 -2.62 -9.07
C ALA A 46 -16.81 -2.44 -9.80
N ASN A 47 -16.80 -1.76 -10.97
CA ASN A 47 -15.57 -1.43 -11.67
C ASN A 47 -14.65 -0.54 -10.82
N ALA A 48 -15.20 0.50 -10.19
CA ALA A 48 -14.43 1.36 -9.29
C ALA A 48 -13.83 0.57 -8.11
N TRP A 49 -14.58 -0.37 -7.55
CA TRP A 49 -14.14 -1.21 -6.44
C TRP A 49 -12.99 -2.13 -6.86
N THR A 50 -13.13 -2.80 -8.01
CA THR A 50 -12.07 -3.65 -8.57
C THR A 50 -10.78 -2.88 -8.83
N ASN A 51 -10.88 -1.66 -9.38
CA ASN A 51 -9.71 -0.81 -9.59
C ASN A 51 -9.07 -0.37 -8.28
N SER A 52 -9.87 -0.01 -7.27
CA SER A 52 -9.38 0.33 -5.94
C SER A 52 -8.70 -0.85 -5.24
N TYR A 53 -9.17 -2.07 -5.49
CA TYR A 53 -8.55 -3.30 -4.98
C TYR A 53 -7.22 -3.60 -5.68
N ARG A 54 -7.15 -3.41 -7.01
CA ARG A 54 -5.89 -3.53 -7.74
C ARG A 54 -4.82 -2.56 -7.22
N LEU A 55 -5.17 -1.29 -7.02
CA LEU A 55 -4.24 -0.29 -6.47
C LEU A 55 -3.74 -0.66 -5.07
N PHE A 56 -4.58 -1.26 -4.25
CA PHE A 56 -4.17 -1.77 -2.94
C PHE A 56 -3.10 -2.87 -3.07
N LEU A 57 -3.30 -3.83 -3.96
CA LEU A 57 -2.31 -4.89 -4.20
C LEU A 57 -0.98 -4.33 -4.74
N GLU A 58 -1.05 -3.37 -5.66
CA GLU A 58 0.14 -2.68 -6.18
C GLU A 58 0.88 -1.92 -5.08
N GLN A 59 0.16 -1.29 -4.14
CA GLN A 59 0.74 -0.61 -2.99
C GLN A 59 1.45 -1.58 -2.04
N GLU A 60 0.84 -2.73 -1.76
CA GLU A 60 1.44 -3.78 -0.93
C GLU A 60 2.71 -4.35 -1.57
N GLU A 61 2.69 -4.62 -2.88
CA GLU A 61 3.87 -5.08 -3.61
C GLU A 61 5.00 -4.05 -3.58
N MET A 62 4.66 -2.76 -3.78
CA MET A 62 5.61 -1.66 -3.68
C MET A 62 6.25 -1.56 -2.29
N ASN A 63 5.46 -1.76 -1.23
CA ASN A 63 5.96 -1.77 0.14
C ASN A 63 6.94 -2.93 0.36
N ALA A 64 6.60 -4.14 -0.07
CA ALA A 64 7.49 -5.30 0.02
C ALA A 64 8.80 -5.11 -0.76
N ILE A 65 8.75 -4.47 -1.93
CA ILE A 65 9.94 -4.13 -2.71
C ILE A 65 10.83 -3.15 -1.95
N LYS A 66 10.25 -2.10 -1.34
CA LYS A 66 10.99 -1.11 -0.55
C LYS A 66 11.70 -1.77 0.64
N GLU A 67 11.01 -2.64 1.38
CA GLU A 67 11.60 -3.38 2.50
C GLU A 67 12.80 -4.23 2.05
N ARG A 68 12.68 -4.90 0.90
CA ARG A 68 13.78 -5.68 0.32
C ARG A 68 14.97 -4.81 -0.08
N ILE A 69 14.72 -3.64 -0.66
CA ILE A 69 15.78 -2.68 -1.01
C ILE A 69 16.50 -2.22 0.25
N THR A 70 15.76 -1.81 1.29
CA THR A 70 16.35 -1.38 2.57
C THR A 70 17.22 -2.47 3.18
N ALA A 71 16.74 -3.72 3.24
CA ALA A 71 17.53 -4.84 3.75
C ALA A 71 18.80 -5.10 2.93
N MET A 72 18.73 -4.93 1.61
CA MET A 72 19.91 -5.05 0.72
C MET A 72 20.92 -3.92 0.96
N GLU A 73 20.46 -2.68 1.11
CA GLU A 73 21.31 -1.52 1.39
C GLU A 73 22.03 -1.67 2.73
N GLU A 74 21.33 -2.13 3.77
CA GLU A 74 21.91 -2.44 5.08
C GLU A 74 22.96 -3.55 4.98
N SER A 75 22.64 -4.63 4.26
CA SER A 75 23.59 -5.74 4.04
C SER A 75 24.85 -5.28 3.31
N GLN A 76 24.71 -4.42 2.30
CA GLN A 76 25.85 -3.85 1.59
C GLN A 76 26.71 -2.94 2.48
N ALA A 77 26.10 -2.19 3.39
CA ALA A 77 26.83 -1.36 4.36
C ALA A 77 27.70 -2.23 5.29
N VAL A 78 27.12 -3.30 5.85
CA VAL A 78 27.84 -4.25 6.71
C VAL A 78 29.00 -4.91 5.96
N ILE A 79 28.76 -5.36 4.72
CA ILE A 79 29.81 -5.98 3.90
C ILE A 79 30.97 -4.99 3.65
N LYS A 80 30.66 -3.73 3.29
CA LYS A 80 31.68 -2.69 3.07
C LYS A 80 32.50 -2.44 4.35
N GLU A 81 31.85 -2.40 5.50
CA GLU A 81 32.51 -2.26 6.79
C GLU A 81 33.47 -3.42 7.07
N GLN A 82 33.01 -4.67 6.91
CA GLN A 82 33.84 -5.87 7.08
C GLN A 82 35.07 -5.87 6.17
N TYR A 83 34.90 -5.55 4.87
CA TYR A 83 36.03 -5.43 3.95
C TYR A 83 37.03 -4.35 4.38
N SER A 84 36.54 -3.21 4.88
CA SER A 84 37.41 -2.14 5.37
C SER A 84 38.24 -2.57 6.58
N GLU A 85 37.69 -3.37 7.49
CA GLU A 85 38.40 -3.90 8.65
C GLU A 85 39.45 -4.95 8.26
N VAL A 86 39.12 -5.83 7.32
CA VAL A 86 40.07 -6.84 6.82
C VAL A 86 41.25 -6.17 6.14
N LEU A 87 41.03 -5.11 5.35
CA LEU A 87 42.11 -4.35 4.73
C LEU A 87 43.00 -3.65 5.78
N LYS A 88 42.41 -3.08 6.84
CA LYS A 88 43.16 -2.49 7.96
C LYS A 88 44.02 -3.54 8.68
N LYS A 89 43.48 -4.74 8.92
CA LYS A 89 44.20 -5.84 9.61
C LYS A 89 45.24 -6.53 8.72
N GLY A 90 44.99 -6.65 7.41
CA GLY A 90 45.89 -7.27 6.44
C GLY A 90 47.06 -6.40 5.99
N GLY A 91 47.00 -5.08 6.20
CA GLY A 91 48.09 -4.14 5.93
C GLY A 91 49.23 -4.15 6.95
N VAL A 92 49.09 -4.86 8.08
CA VAL A 92 50.12 -4.99 9.12
C VAL A 92 50.81 -6.36 8.97
N ARG A 93 51.61 -6.53 7.91
CA ARG A 93 52.69 -7.52 7.91
C ARG A 93 54.01 -6.76 7.95
N GLU A 94 54.52 -6.63 9.16
CA GLU A 94 55.87 -6.17 9.45
C GLU A 94 56.87 -6.91 8.55
N LYS A 95 57.76 -6.16 7.89
CA LYS A 95 58.95 -6.73 7.27
C LYS A 95 59.81 -7.32 8.39
N PRO A 96 60.15 -8.61 8.37
CA PRO A 96 61.25 -9.11 9.18
C PRO A 96 62.56 -8.61 8.58
N GLU A 97 63.42 -8.11 9.46
CA GLU A 97 64.79 -7.59 9.24
C GLU A 97 65.75 -8.60 8.60
#